data_AF-A0A1Q3SQ19-F1
#
_entry.id   AF-A0A1Q3SQ19-F1
#
_cell.length_a   1.000
_cell.length_b   1.000
_cell.length_c   1.000
_cell.angle_alpha   90.00
_cell.angle_beta   90.00
_cell.angle_gamma   90.00
#
_symmetry.space_group_name_H-M   'P 1'
#
loop_
_entity.id
_entity.type
_entity.pdbx_description
1 polymer ?
#
loop_
_entity_poly.entity_id
_entity_poly.type
_entity_poly.pdbx_seq_one_letter_code
_entity_poly.pdbx_strand_id
1 'polypeptide(L)'
;MGISCLMKRSVFTAAIIISRFQKLLSQQFIQSEKFCIYPIMDGAFITSKSKQDLLNFLENVFVSLSDNFVNENNNFYKFIVRACISYGLVGHGNDIDDLDFKNKDKLVFGLPIIQSFTQEHKAPPFGIYIHQSARLMAPLVNEKTGDDFDHKPFSTRWYVWFKNNESMQRELLLRLNEYYDWCESQSYSLPYDTNKVKKHKEMAKQYFQMMV
;
A
#
# COMPACT_ATOMS: atom_id res chain seq x y z
N MET A 1 6.25 -7.92 9.27
CA MET A 1 5.36 -8.94 9.88
C MET A 1 3.94 -8.69 9.41
N GLY A 2 3.13 -9.72 9.22
CA GLY A 2 1.69 -9.54 8.98
C GLY A 2 0.91 -9.36 10.28
N ILE A 3 -0.31 -8.82 10.21
CA ILE A 3 -1.11 -8.52 11.42
C ILE A 3 -1.45 -9.77 12.23
N SER A 4 -1.64 -10.92 11.59
CA SER A 4 -1.93 -12.19 12.27
C SER A 4 -0.81 -12.57 13.26
N CYS A 5 0.45 -12.36 12.89
CA CYS A 5 1.60 -12.57 13.78
C CYS A 5 1.58 -11.58 14.96
N LEU A 6 1.20 -10.33 14.71
CA LEU A 6 1.12 -9.31 15.77
C LEU A 6 -0.02 -9.60 16.74
N MET A 7 -1.20 -10.00 16.26
CA MET A 7 -2.34 -10.37 17.09
C MET A 7 -2.04 -11.58 17.97
N LYS A 8 -1.33 -12.60 17.44
CA LYS A 8 -0.88 -13.75 18.22
C LYS A 8 0.02 -13.37 19.40
N ARG A 9 0.79 -12.29 19.26
CA ARG A 9 1.63 -11.76 20.33
C ARG A 9 0.85 -10.85 21.28
N SER A 10 0.13 -9.88 20.74
CA SER A 10 -0.66 -8.91 21.50
C SER A 10 -1.75 -8.31 20.62
N VAL A 11 -3.00 -8.63 20.96
CA VAL A 11 -4.19 -8.06 20.30
C VAL A 11 -4.21 -6.54 20.47
N PHE A 12 -3.83 -6.02 21.62
CA PHE A 12 -3.83 -4.57 21.89
C PHE A 12 -2.84 -3.82 20.99
N THR A 13 -1.62 -4.35 20.84
CA THR A 13 -0.63 -3.76 19.94
C THR A 13 -1.10 -3.80 18.49
N ALA A 14 -1.68 -4.92 18.06
CA ALA A 14 -2.22 -5.05 16.72
C ALA A 14 -3.38 -4.08 16.47
N ALA A 15 -4.29 -3.91 17.43
CA ALA A 15 -5.41 -2.98 17.36
C ALA A 15 -4.92 -1.54 17.20
N ILE A 16 -3.92 -1.10 17.98
CA ILE A 16 -3.33 0.24 17.85
C ILE A 16 -2.78 0.46 16.44
N ILE A 17 -2.06 -0.51 15.89
CA ILE A 17 -1.47 -0.42 14.55
C ILE A 17 -2.58 -0.30 13.49
N ILE A 18 -3.59 -1.18 13.54
CA ILE A 18 -4.74 -1.13 12.62
C ILE A 18 -5.44 0.22 12.71
N SER A 19 -5.75 0.69 13.92
CA SER A 19 -6.45 1.95 14.12
C SER A 19 -5.65 3.15 13.61
N ARG A 20 -4.32 3.16 13.78
CA ARG A 20 -3.45 4.21 13.24
C ARG A 20 -3.48 4.23 11.71
N PHE A 21 -3.38 3.06 11.08
CA PHE A 21 -3.47 2.93 9.63
C PHE A 21 -4.82 3.42 9.09
N GLN A 22 -5.93 2.92 9.65
CA GLN A 22 -7.27 3.30 9.22
C GLN A 22 -7.57 4.78 9.47
N LYS A 23 -7.05 5.36 10.57
CA LYS A 23 -7.16 6.80 10.86
C LYS A 23 -6.48 7.64 9.77
N LEU A 24 -5.26 7.27 9.37
CA LEU A 24 -4.53 8.00 8.32
C LEU A 24 -5.25 7.93 6.98
N LEU A 25 -5.73 6.75 6.59
CA LEU A 25 -6.54 6.62 5.37
C LEU A 25 -7.80 7.48 5.41
N SER A 26 -8.51 7.47 6.54
CA SER A 26 -9.76 8.25 6.69
C SER A 26 -9.50 9.76 6.64
N GLN A 27 -8.39 10.23 7.19
CA GLN A 27 -8.01 11.65 7.13
C GLN A 27 -7.71 12.13 5.70
N GLN A 28 -7.05 11.28 4.91
CA GLN A 28 -6.77 11.56 3.49
C GLN A 28 -8.04 11.43 2.63
N PHE A 29 -9.01 10.61 3.06
CA PHE A 29 -10.26 10.40 2.34
C PHE A 29 -11.20 11.60 2.34
N ILE A 30 -11.33 12.28 3.49
CA ILE A 30 -12.22 13.44 3.66
C ILE A 30 -11.91 14.57 2.65
N GLN A 31 -10.73 14.55 2.03
CA GLN A 31 -10.24 15.59 1.13
C GLN A 31 -10.57 15.35 -0.35
N SER A 32 -11.19 14.23 -0.76
CA SER A 32 -11.42 13.97 -2.20
C SER A 32 -12.59 13.03 -2.52
N GLU A 33 -13.46 13.48 -3.44
CA GLU A 33 -14.54 12.67 -4.05
C GLU A 33 -14.07 11.76 -5.21
N LYS A 34 -12.76 11.75 -5.51
CA LYS A 34 -12.23 11.15 -6.73
C LYS A 34 -11.92 9.65 -6.64
N PHE A 35 -11.96 9.09 -5.43
CA PHE A 35 -11.64 7.69 -5.16
C PHE A 35 -12.64 7.08 -4.18
N CYS A 36 -12.74 5.75 -4.19
CA CYS A 36 -13.48 5.00 -3.19
C CYS A 36 -12.52 4.16 -2.36
N ILE A 37 -12.72 4.14 -1.04
CA ILE A 37 -11.90 3.38 -0.10
C ILE A 37 -12.79 2.35 0.60
N TYR A 38 -12.32 1.10 0.57
CA TYR A 38 -12.96 -0.05 1.18
C TYR A 38 -12.03 -0.59 2.26
N PRO A 39 -12.17 -0.16 3.52
CA PRO A 39 -11.31 -0.60 4.61
C PRO A 39 -11.57 -2.07 4.94
N ILE A 40 -10.51 -2.86 5.09
CA ILE A 40 -10.58 -4.29 5.44
C ILE A 40 -9.50 -4.60 6.47
N MET A 41 -9.90 -4.81 7.72
CA MET A 41 -8.98 -5.16 8.81
C MET A 41 -7.72 -4.29 8.83
N ASP A 42 -6.56 -4.85 8.46
CA ASP A 42 -5.23 -4.22 8.43
C ASP A 42 -4.84 -3.59 7.08
N GLY A 43 -5.76 -3.57 6.12
CA GLY A 43 -5.58 -2.99 4.80
C GLY A 43 -6.79 -2.20 4.32
N ALA A 44 -6.73 -1.79 3.06
CA ALA A 44 -7.84 -1.16 2.37
C ALA A 44 -7.71 -1.39 0.87
N PHE A 45 -8.85 -1.55 0.17
CA PHE A 45 -8.87 -1.41 -1.28
C PHE A 45 -9.18 0.03 -1.63
N ILE A 46 -8.45 0.57 -2.58
CA ILE A 46 -8.62 1.93 -3.10
C ILE A 46 -8.86 1.80 -4.59
N THR A 47 -9.94 2.41 -5.07
CA THR A 47 -10.32 2.40 -6.48
C THR A 47 -10.41 3.82 -7.00
N SER A 48 -9.91 4.05 -8.21
CA SER A 48 -9.96 5.35 -8.89
C SER A 48 -10.18 5.13 -10.37
N LYS A 49 -10.82 6.09 -11.02
CA LYS A 49 -10.96 6.14 -12.48
C LYS A 49 -9.73 6.77 -13.15
N SER A 50 -9.01 7.66 -12.46
CA SER A 50 -7.76 8.27 -12.94
C SER A 50 -6.54 7.64 -12.27
N LYS A 51 -5.52 7.34 -13.09
CA LYS A 51 -4.23 6.84 -12.62
C LYS A 51 -3.49 7.91 -11.83
N GLN A 52 -3.43 9.14 -12.33
CA GLN A 52 -2.73 10.25 -11.68
C GLN A 52 -3.32 10.54 -10.31
N ASP A 53 -4.65 10.60 -10.19
CA ASP A 53 -5.31 10.83 -8.90
C ASP A 53 -4.99 9.70 -7.90
N LEU A 54 -4.95 8.44 -8.36
CA LEU A 54 -4.57 7.31 -7.52
C LEU A 54 -3.12 7.40 -7.06
N LEU A 55 -2.20 7.75 -7.96
CA LEU A 55 -0.78 7.85 -7.65
C LEU A 55 -0.48 8.99 -6.68
N ASN A 56 -1.08 10.16 -6.90
CA ASN A 56 -0.97 11.30 -5.99
C ASN A 56 -1.50 10.95 -4.58
N PHE A 57 -2.65 10.28 -4.52
CA PHE A 57 -3.22 9.82 -3.25
C PHE A 57 -2.28 8.82 -2.55
N LEU A 58 -1.80 7.81 -3.27
CA LEU A 58 -0.89 6.81 -2.71
C LEU A 58 0.44 7.43 -2.27
N GLU A 59 0.99 8.38 -3.00
CA GLU A 59 2.19 9.11 -2.60
C GLU A 59 1.98 9.82 -1.26
N ASN A 60 0.90 10.60 -1.12
CA ASN A 60 0.59 11.30 0.13
C ASN A 60 0.40 10.33 1.31
N VAL A 61 -0.28 9.20 1.07
CA VAL A 61 -0.49 8.15 2.07
C VAL A 61 0.83 7.51 2.46
N PHE A 62 1.69 7.15 1.51
CA PHE A 62 2.97 6.52 1.78
C PHE A 62 3.94 7.46 2.50
N VAL A 63 3.97 8.74 2.13
CA VAL A 63 4.74 9.78 2.86
C VAL A 63 4.27 9.89 4.31
N SER A 64 2.95 9.99 4.52
CA SER A 64 2.39 10.08 5.87
C SER A 64 2.71 8.83 6.71
N LEU A 65 2.67 7.65 6.09
CA LEU A 65 2.97 6.38 6.75
C LEU A 65 4.47 6.23 7.03
N SER A 66 5.34 6.70 6.13
CA SER A 66 6.79 6.69 6.38
C SER A 66 7.15 7.61 7.53
N ASP A 67 6.55 8.79 7.61
CA ASP A 67 6.80 9.73 8.70
C ASP A 67 6.36 9.13 10.04
N ASN A 68 5.21 8.47 10.09
CA ASN A 68 4.78 7.75 11.30
C ASN A 68 5.75 6.62 11.69
N PHE A 69 6.32 5.91 10.71
CA PHE A 69 7.28 4.84 10.99
C PHE A 69 8.63 5.38 11.48
N VAL A 70 9.13 6.45 10.88
CA VAL A 70 10.39 7.11 11.25
C VAL A 70 10.31 7.71 12.65
N ASN A 71 9.19 8.37 12.97
CA ASN A 71 8.99 9.05 14.24
C ASN A 71 8.52 8.13 15.39
N GLU A 72 8.15 6.88 15.11
CA GLU A 72 7.76 5.93 16.15
C GLU A 72 8.99 5.38 16.88
N ASN A 73 9.13 5.73 18.16
CA ASN A 73 10.25 5.28 18.98
C ASN A 73 10.12 3.80 19.39
N ASN A 74 8.90 3.32 19.54
CA ASN A 74 8.65 1.95 19.97
C ASN A 74 8.54 1.00 18.78
N ASN A 75 9.56 0.15 18.61
CA ASN A 75 9.58 -0.86 17.55
C ASN A 75 8.37 -1.82 17.56
N PHE A 76 7.69 -1.98 18.69
CA PHE A 76 6.46 -2.78 18.76
C PHE A 76 5.26 -2.15 18.04
N TYR A 77 5.25 -0.82 17.90
CA TYR A 77 4.21 -0.06 17.21
C TYR A 77 4.60 0.32 15.78
N LYS A 78 5.84 0.06 15.36
CA LYS A 78 6.26 0.19 13.98
C LYS A 78 5.56 -0.86 13.12
N PHE A 79 5.04 -0.43 11.98
CA PHE A 79 4.44 -1.29 10.98
C PHE A 79 4.91 -0.89 9.59
N ILE A 80 5.00 -1.90 8.72
CA ILE A 80 5.48 -1.73 7.35
C ILE A 80 4.30 -1.93 6.43
N VAL A 81 4.06 -0.96 5.57
CA VAL A 81 2.99 -1.02 4.58
C VAL A 81 3.52 -1.46 3.22
N ARG A 82 2.62 -2.03 2.43
CA ARG A 82 2.84 -2.48 1.07
C ARG A 82 1.55 -2.26 0.30
N ALA A 83 1.65 -2.03 -1.00
CA ALA A 83 0.48 -1.91 -1.86
C ALA A 83 0.69 -2.64 -3.18
N CYS A 84 -0.41 -2.97 -3.85
CA CYS A 84 -0.40 -3.47 -5.21
C CYS A 84 -1.45 -2.75 -6.05
N ILE A 85 -1.02 -2.23 -7.20
CA ILE A 85 -1.90 -1.62 -8.20
C ILE A 85 -2.19 -2.66 -9.28
N SER A 86 -3.47 -2.82 -9.58
CA SER A 86 -3.97 -3.61 -10.71
C SER A 86 -4.97 -2.77 -11.50
N TYR A 87 -5.24 -3.18 -12.73
CA TYR A 87 -6.15 -2.47 -13.62
C TYR A 87 -7.17 -3.43 -14.23
N GLY A 88 -8.40 -2.96 -14.40
CA GLY A 88 -9.50 -3.67 -15.05
C GLY A 88 -10.86 -3.20 -14.56
N LEU A 89 -11.91 -3.94 -14.92
CA LEU A 89 -13.27 -3.65 -14.49
C LEU A 89 -13.44 -3.97 -13.00
N VAL A 90 -13.97 -3.00 -12.27
CA VAL A 90 -14.33 -3.10 -10.87
C VAL A 90 -15.81 -2.79 -10.76
N GLY A 91 -16.55 -3.69 -10.13
CA GLY A 91 -17.95 -3.44 -9.78
C GLY A 91 -18.03 -2.89 -8.36
N HIS A 92 -18.80 -1.83 -8.21
CA HIS A 92 -19.12 -1.25 -6.92
C HIS A 92 -20.50 -1.77 -6.52
N GLY A 93 -20.69 -2.02 -5.22
CA GLY A 93 -22.00 -2.45 -4.74
C GLY A 93 -23.09 -1.47 -5.14
N ASN A 94 -22.85 -0.16 -5.06
CA ASN A 94 -23.82 0.87 -5.45
C ASN A 94 -24.38 0.68 -6.86
N ASP A 95 -23.62 0.11 -7.79
CA ASP A 95 -24.02 -0.07 -9.19
C ASP A 95 -24.94 -1.29 -9.44
N ILE A 96 -25.20 -2.15 -8.43
CA ILE A 96 -26.05 -3.35 -8.59
C ILE A 96 -27.50 -3.08 -8.17
N ASP A 97 -28.37 -2.63 -9.05
CA ASP A 97 -29.76 -2.24 -8.70
C ASP A 97 -30.57 -3.32 -7.96
N ASP A 98 -30.31 -4.61 -8.23
CA ASP A 98 -31.04 -5.75 -7.64
C ASP A 98 -30.74 -6.02 -6.15
N LEU A 99 -29.80 -5.31 -5.53
CA LEU A 99 -29.39 -5.52 -4.13
C LEU A 99 -29.77 -4.32 -3.25
N ASP A 100 -30.93 -4.38 -2.59
CA ASP A 100 -31.34 -3.36 -1.63
C ASP A 100 -31.05 -3.80 -0.19
N PHE A 101 -29.84 -3.51 0.30
CA PHE A 101 -29.50 -3.68 1.71
C PHE A 101 -28.53 -2.60 2.22
N LYS A 102 -28.59 -2.35 3.53
CA LYS A 102 -27.74 -1.36 4.20
C LYS A 102 -26.26 -1.73 4.05
N ASN A 103 -25.42 -0.75 3.71
CA ASN A 103 -23.96 -0.88 3.48
C ASN A 103 -23.52 -1.45 2.11
N LYS A 104 -24.41 -1.44 1.10
CA LYS A 104 -24.07 -1.82 -0.28
C LYS A 104 -22.89 -1.01 -0.84
N ASP A 105 -22.77 0.25 -0.43
CA ASP A 105 -21.67 1.18 -0.75
C ASP A 105 -20.29 0.69 -0.29
N LYS A 106 -20.24 -0.28 0.64
CA LYS A 106 -18.99 -0.88 1.14
C LYS A 106 -18.56 -2.13 0.38
N LEU A 107 -19.32 -2.55 -0.64
CA LEU A 107 -18.94 -3.68 -1.47
C LEU A 107 -18.13 -3.26 -2.68
N VAL A 108 -17.08 -4.03 -2.94
CA VAL A 108 -16.24 -3.93 -4.13
C VAL A 108 -15.88 -5.34 -4.59
N PHE A 109 -15.99 -5.58 -5.89
CA PHE A 109 -15.70 -6.87 -6.49
C PHE A 109 -15.10 -6.70 -7.88
N GLY A 110 -14.36 -7.69 -8.31
CA GLY A 110 -13.70 -7.69 -9.62
C GLY A 110 -12.36 -8.39 -9.58
N LEU A 111 -11.93 -8.83 -10.76
CA LEU A 111 -10.63 -9.48 -10.93
C LEU A 111 -9.46 -8.59 -10.46
N PRO A 112 -9.45 -7.26 -10.68
CA PRO A 112 -8.39 -6.38 -10.17
C PRO A 112 -8.23 -6.46 -8.65
N ILE A 113 -9.33 -6.51 -7.89
CA ILE A 113 -9.29 -6.60 -6.41
C ILE A 113 -8.53 -7.86 -5.97
N ILE A 114 -8.84 -9.00 -6.56
CA ILE A 114 -8.19 -10.29 -6.28
C ILE A 114 -6.72 -10.24 -6.72
N GLN A 115 -6.43 -9.70 -7.90
CA GLN A 115 -5.06 -9.56 -8.41
C GLN A 115 -4.21 -8.69 -7.49
N SER A 116 -4.73 -7.56 -7.02
CA SER A 116 -4.03 -6.70 -6.07
C SER A 116 -3.80 -7.40 -4.73
N PHE A 117 -4.82 -8.03 -4.16
CA PHE A 117 -4.72 -8.73 -2.87
C PHE A 117 -3.69 -9.87 -2.91
N THR A 118 -3.77 -10.73 -3.93
CA THR A 118 -2.89 -11.90 -4.03
C THR A 118 -1.44 -11.54 -4.33
N GLN A 119 -1.17 -10.36 -4.90
CA GLN A 119 0.17 -9.96 -5.35
C GLN A 119 0.83 -8.89 -4.46
N GLU A 120 0.14 -8.35 -3.46
CA GLU A 120 0.68 -7.37 -2.50
C GLU A 120 2.00 -7.85 -1.86
N HIS A 121 2.11 -9.14 -1.56
CA HIS A 121 3.31 -9.72 -0.97
C HIS A 121 4.57 -9.61 -1.85
N LYS A 122 4.44 -9.28 -3.14
CA LYS A 122 5.56 -9.02 -4.07
C LYS A 122 6.09 -7.59 -4.00
N ALA A 123 5.38 -6.70 -3.31
CA ALA A 123 5.87 -5.34 -3.08
C ALA A 123 7.01 -5.36 -2.05
N PRO A 124 8.04 -4.52 -2.24
CA PRO A 124 9.06 -4.31 -1.22
C PRO A 124 8.43 -3.60 0.00
N PRO A 125 9.08 -3.66 1.17
CA PRO A 125 8.70 -2.85 2.34
C PRO A 125 8.56 -1.37 1.97
N PHE A 126 7.43 -0.74 2.31
CA PHE A 126 7.08 0.61 1.86
C PHE A 126 7.07 0.76 0.33
N GLY A 127 6.80 -0.33 -0.39
CA GLY A 127 6.76 -0.35 -1.84
C GLY A 127 5.36 -0.55 -2.41
N ILE A 128 5.23 -0.21 -3.68
CA ILE A 128 4.01 -0.40 -4.46
C ILE A 128 4.34 -1.32 -5.64
N TYR A 129 3.79 -2.53 -5.63
CA TYR A 129 3.91 -3.47 -6.74
C TYR A 129 2.91 -3.15 -7.84
N ILE A 130 3.35 -3.20 -9.09
CA ILE A 130 2.49 -2.97 -10.25
C ILE A 130 2.20 -4.29 -10.95
N HIS A 131 0.94 -4.71 -10.87
CA HIS A 131 0.46 -5.93 -11.50
C HIS A 131 0.58 -5.86 -13.03
N GLN A 132 0.71 -7.02 -13.68
CA GLN A 132 0.82 -7.09 -15.14
C GLN A 132 -0.38 -6.45 -15.87
N SER A 133 -1.59 -6.51 -15.31
CA SER A 133 -2.77 -5.86 -15.90
C SER A 133 -2.59 -4.35 -16.00
N ALA A 134 -2.05 -3.69 -14.97
CA ALA A 134 -1.76 -2.25 -15.01
C ALA A 134 -0.61 -1.87 -15.97
N ARG A 135 0.24 -2.84 -16.34
CA ARG A 135 1.36 -2.63 -17.29
C ARG A 135 0.98 -2.89 -18.74
N LEU A 136 -0.07 -3.67 -19.00
CA LEU A 136 -0.45 -4.10 -20.35
C LEU A 136 -1.80 -3.56 -20.82
N MET A 137 -2.72 -3.30 -19.90
CA MET A 137 -4.13 -3.03 -20.23
C MET A 137 -4.59 -1.61 -19.88
N ALA A 138 -3.70 -0.76 -19.36
CA ALA A 138 -4.04 0.66 -19.18
C ALA A 138 -4.41 1.26 -20.55
N PRO A 139 -5.51 2.02 -20.63
CA PRO A 139 -6.06 2.48 -21.91
C PRO A 139 -5.04 3.43 -22.53
N LEU A 140 -4.67 3.23 -23.80
CA LEU A 140 -3.56 3.97 -24.39
C LEU A 140 -3.88 5.45 -24.69
N VAL A 141 -5.16 5.83 -24.76
CA VAL A 141 -5.61 7.15 -25.18
C VAL A 141 -6.95 7.50 -24.53
N ASN A 142 -7.10 8.71 -24.01
CA ASN A 142 -8.41 9.34 -23.86
C ASN A 142 -8.74 9.98 -25.21
N GLU A 143 -9.63 9.38 -26.01
CA GLU A 143 -10.01 9.91 -27.34
C GLU A 143 -10.54 11.36 -27.29
N LYS A 144 -10.87 11.87 -26.08
CA LYS A 144 -11.52 13.16 -25.86
C LYS A 144 -10.60 14.31 -25.44
N THR A 145 -9.39 14.07 -24.94
CA THR A 145 -8.56 15.16 -24.36
C THR A 145 -7.16 15.29 -24.93
N GLY A 146 -6.65 14.32 -25.72
CA GLY A 146 -5.31 14.42 -26.31
C GLY A 146 -4.14 14.45 -25.31
N ASP A 147 -4.43 14.36 -24.00
CA ASP A 147 -3.43 14.34 -22.94
C ASP A 147 -2.91 12.92 -22.70
N ASP A 148 -1.70 12.67 -23.18
CA ASP A 148 -1.01 11.37 -23.22
C ASP A 148 -0.50 10.87 -21.85
N PHE A 149 -0.53 11.69 -20.79
CA PHE A 149 0.22 11.39 -19.57
C PHE A 149 -0.53 10.48 -18.59
N ASP A 150 -1.85 10.65 -18.46
CA ASP A 150 -2.67 9.94 -17.45
C ASP A 150 -2.94 8.47 -17.85
N HIS A 151 -2.73 8.14 -19.12
CA HIS A 151 -3.22 6.90 -19.75
C HIS A 151 -2.10 5.91 -20.10
N LYS A 152 -0.83 6.31 -20.06
CA LYS A 152 0.28 5.39 -20.37
C LYS A 152 0.34 4.22 -19.38
N PRO A 153 0.49 2.97 -19.85
CA PRO A 153 0.74 1.84 -18.97
C PRO A 153 1.99 2.04 -18.12
N PHE A 154 2.00 1.44 -16.94
CA PHE A 154 3.18 1.43 -16.09
C PHE A 154 4.31 0.63 -16.76
N SER A 155 5.51 1.19 -16.81
CA SER A 155 6.69 0.55 -17.40
C SER A 155 7.47 -0.32 -16.39
N THR A 156 7.34 -0.04 -15.10
CA THR A 156 8.13 -0.68 -14.03
C THR A 156 7.29 -1.66 -13.21
N ARG A 157 7.95 -2.61 -12.56
CA ARG A 157 7.31 -3.55 -11.62
C ARG A 157 7.03 -2.91 -10.26
N TRP A 158 7.80 -1.89 -9.90
CA TRP A 158 7.65 -1.13 -8.66
C TRP A 158 7.45 0.34 -9.00
N TYR A 159 6.47 0.97 -8.38
CA TYR A 159 6.26 2.42 -8.49
C TYR A 159 7.06 3.12 -7.40
N VAL A 160 7.85 4.12 -7.80
CA VAL A 160 8.75 4.85 -6.90
C VAL A 160 8.10 6.16 -6.48
N TRP A 161 7.42 6.13 -5.33
CA TRP A 161 6.66 7.26 -4.79
C TRP A 161 7.52 8.33 -4.09
N PHE A 162 8.81 8.08 -3.86
CA PHE A 162 9.71 9.01 -3.16
C PHE A 162 10.66 9.76 -4.11
N LYS A 163 10.39 9.79 -5.42
CA LYS A 163 11.29 10.33 -6.45
C LYS A 163 11.80 11.75 -6.13
N ASN A 164 10.96 12.58 -5.51
CA ASN A 164 11.25 13.98 -5.24
C ASN A 164 11.71 14.26 -3.79
N ASN A 165 11.96 13.23 -2.96
CA ASN A 165 12.28 13.41 -1.55
C ASN A 165 13.39 12.44 -1.09
N GLU A 166 14.63 12.74 -1.51
CA GLU A 166 15.82 11.95 -1.16
C GLU A 166 16.09 11.88 0.34
N SER A 167 15.77 12.95 1.09
CA SER A 167 16.00 12.99 2.53
C SER A 167 15.15 11.95 3.26
N MET A 168 13.84 11.93 2.98
CA MET A 168 12.92 10.94 3.51
C MET A 168 13.28 9.52 3.05
N GLN A 169 13.68 9.36 1.78
CA GLN A 169 14.15 8.07 1.26
C GLN A 169 15.33 7.51 2.08
N ARG A 170 16.36 8.32 2.34
CA ARG A 170 17.54 7.91 3.11
C ARG A 170 17.19 7.60 4.57
N GLU A 171 16.41 8.48 5.20
CA GLU A 171 15.99 8.31 6.60
C GLU A 171 15.13 7.05 6.76
N LEU A 172 14.15 6.84 5.88
CA LEU A 172 13.29 5.66 5.91
C LEU A 172 14.09 4.38 5.73
N LEU A 173 15.03 4.34 4.78
CA LEU A 173 15.90 3.18 4.58
C LEU A 173 16.77 2.91 5.82
N LEU A 174 17.33 3.94 6.45
CA LEU A 174 18.08 3.81 7.70
C LEU A 174 17.22 3.19 8.79
N ARG A 175 16.03 3.76 9.06
CA ARG A 175 15.10 3.28 10.08
C ARG A 175 14.57 1.87 9.81
N LEU A 176 14.39 1.51 8.54
CA LEU A 176 14.01 0.15 8.16
C LEU A 176 15.13 -0.85 8.48
N ASN A 177 16.39 -0.51 8.21
CA ASN A 177 17.52 -1.38 8.57
C ASN A 177 17.61 -1.56 10.08
N GLU A 178 17.53 -0.47 10.86
CA GLU A 178 17.51 -0.52 12.33
C GLU A 178 16.37 -1.42 12.86
N TYR A 179 15.18 -1.29 12.26
CA TYR A 179 14.03 -2.10 12.63
C TYR A 179 14.25 -3.59 12.33
N TYR A 180 14.86 -3.92 11.20
CA TYR A 180 15.18 -5.32 10.87
C TYR A 180 16.27 -5.88 11.78
N ASP A 181 17.29 -5.10 12.11
CA ASP A 181 18.35 -5.50 13.06
C ASP A 181 17.75 -5.80 14.45
N TRP A 182 16.82 -4.95 14.90
CA TRP A 182 16.04 -5.20 16.11
C TRP A 182 15.21 -6.49 16.00
N CYS A 183 14.53 -6.72 14.87
CA CYS A 183 13.75 -7.94 14.66
C CYS A 183 14.64 -9.21 14.72
N GLU A 184 15.85 -9.16 14.16
CA GLU A 184 16.80 -10.27 14.22
C GLU A 184 17.28 -10.53 15.66
N SER A 185 17.58 -9.47 16.42
CA SER A 185 17.98 -9.57 17.83
C SER A 185 16.89 -10.15 18.73
N GLN A 186 15.62 -9.99 18.36
CA GLN A 186 14.44 -10.44 19.09
C GLN A 186 13.77 -11.66 18.44
N SER A 187 14.51 -12.42 17.62
CA SER A 187 13.97 -13.54 16.83
C SER A 187 13.27 -14.63 17.63
N TYR A 188 13.64 -14.86 18.89
CA TYR A 188 12.94 -15.80 19.79
C TYR A 188 11.63 -15.25 20.36
N SER A 189 11.55 -13.92 20.54
CA SER A 189 10.40 -13.24 21.13
C SER A 189 9.37 -12.83 20.09
N LEU A 190 9.81 -12.58 18.86
CA LEU A 190 8.96 -12.13 17.77
C LEU A 190 8.55 -13.30 16.88
N PRO A 191 7.25 -13.46 16.58
CA PRO A 191 6.77 -14.41 15.58
C PRO A 191 7.06 -13.93 14.14
N TYR A 192 8.30 -13.50 13.88
CA TYR A 192 8.80 -13.05 12.59
C TYR A 192 9.91 -13.98 12.11
N ASP A 193 9.61 -14.75 11.07
CA ASP A 193 10.58 -15.62 10.41
C ASP A 193 11.82 -14.83 9.96
N THR A 194 12.99 -15.25 10.44
CA THR A 194 14.29 -14.63 10.17
C THR A 194 14.65 -14.65 8.68
N ASN A 195 14.22 -15.67 7.92
CA ASN A 195 14.42 -15.70 6.48
C ASN A 195 13.59 -14.62 5.78
N LYS A 196 12.37 -14.37 6.27
CA LYS A 196 11.53 -13.27 5.77
C LYS A 196 12.11 -11.91 6.13
N VAL A 197 12.69 -11.76 7.32
CA VAL A 197 13.38 -10.53 7.73
C VAL A 197 14.50 -10.21 6.76
N LYS A 198 15.41 -11.16 6.50
CA LYS A 198 16.52 -11.00 5.56
C LYS A 198 16.03 -10.65 4.15
N LYS A 199 15.06 -11.41 3.63
CA LYS A 199 14.46 -11.15 2.32
C LYS A 199 13.86 -9.74 2.22
N HIS A 200 13.10 -9.31 3.23
CA HIS A 200 12.50 -7.98 3.22
C HIS A 200 13.56 -6.87 3.35
N LYS A 201 14.62 -7.08 4.14
CA LYS A 201 15.74 -6.15 4.26
C LYS A 201 16.47 -5.97 2.92
N GLU A 202 16.73 -7.05 2.19
CA GLU A 202 17.32 -7.00 0.85
C GLU A 202 16.40 -6.33 -0.17
N MET A 203 15.11 -6.68 -0.18
CA MET A 203 14.13 -6.04 -1.05
C MET A 203 14.02 -4.54 -0.80
N ALA A 204 14.04 -4.10 0.45
CA ALA A 204 14.03 -2.68 0.81
C ALA A 204 15.28 -1.98 0.28
N LYS A 205 16.47 -2.55 0.49
CA LYS A 205 17.73 -1.99 -0.05
C LYS A 205 17.67 -1.82 -1.56
N GLN A 206 17.28 -2.87 -2.30
CA GLN A 206 17.16 -2.79 -3.76
C GLN A 206 16.17 -1.71 -4.20
N TYR A 207 15.00 -1.66 -3.57
CA TYR A 207 13.94 -0.71 -3.92
C TYR A 207 14.35 0.74 -3.67
N PHE A 208 14.93 1.03 -2.50
CA PHE A 208 15.39 2.37 -2.13
C PHE A 208 16.73 2.76 -2.75
N GLN A 209 17.43 1.86 -3.46
CA GLN A 209 18.64 2.15 -4.22
C GLN A 209 18.39 2.26 -5.73
N MET A 210 17.16 2.03 -6.20
CA MET A 210 16.81 2.29 -7.60
C MET A 210 17.04 3.78 -7.89
N MET A 211 17.99 4.07 -8.78
CA MET A 211 18.16 5.42 -9.33
C MET A 211 16.93 5.76 -10.18
N VAL A 212 16.37 6.96 -9.99
CA VAL A 212 15.15 7.45 -10.65
C VAL A 212 15.43 8.70 -11.45
#